data_AF-A0A150LGP6-F1
#
_entry.id   AF-A0A150LGP6-F1
#
_cell.length_a   1.000
_cell.length_b   1.000
_cell.length_c   1.000
_cell.angle_alpha   90.00
_cell.angle_beta   90.00
_cell.angle_gamma   90.00
#
_symmetry.space_group_name_H-M   'P 1'
#
loop_
_entity.id
_entity.type
_entity.pdbx_description
1 polymer ?
#
loop_
_entity_poly.entity_id
_entity_poly.type
_entity_poly.pdbx_seq_one_letter_code
_entity_poly.pdbx_strand_id
1 'polypeptide(L)'
;MENNKDSKSRKPGLIRQSRVIPTIPDQSDGAPQIDNQQKDTIKQEAIKRPKKNLNQQSNIKVSKETKKQIEILLNFSHHKFAYELIDSMINVYVDNALEDDQKRAFRTLVKLSRSTS
;
A
#
# COMPACT_ATOMS: atom_id res chain seq x y z
N MET A 1 -47.30 -18.94 38.81
CA MET A 1 -46.70 -18.56 37.52
C MET A 1 -45.28 -18.11 37.81
N GLU A 2 -44.36 -18.99 37.44
CA GLU A 2 -42.91 -18.88 37.56
C GLU A 2 -42.37 -18.03 36.39
N ASN A 3 -41.33 -17.23 36.63
CA ASN A 3 -40.16 -17.13 35.75
C ASN A 3 -39.17 -16.06 36.23
N ASN A 4 -38.03 -16.54 36.72
CA ASN A 4 -36.81 -15.81 37.01
C ASN A 4 -35.88 -15.93 35.78
N LYS A 5 -35.29 -14.84 35.28
CA LYS A 5 -34.27 -14.90 34.22
C LYS A 5 -33.17 -13.86 34.44
N ASP A 6 -32.20 -14.23 35.27
CA ASP A 6 -30.88 -13.63 35.30
C ASP A 6 -30.02 -14.16 34.14
N SER A 7 -29.68 -13.30 33.17
CA SER A 7 -28.74 -13.64 32.10
C SER A 7 -27.29 -13.35 32.52
N LYS A 8 -26.55 -14.39 32.93
CA LYS A 8 -25.10 -14.32 33.23
C LYS A 8 -24.28 -14.17 31.94
N SER A 9 -23.57 -13.05 31.81
CA SER A 9 -22.50 -12.81 30.83
C SER A 9 -21.28 -13.72 31.10
N ARG A 10 -20.83 -14.48 30.09
CA ARG A 10 -19.61 -15.30 30.15
C ARG A 10 -18.47 -14.56 29.48
N LYS A 11 -17.43 -14.22 30.25
CA LYS A 11 -16.18 -13.63 29.74
C LYS A 11 -15.34 -14.71 29.04
N PRO A 12 -14.69 -14.42 27.90
CA PRO A 12 -13.82 -15.39 27.23
C PRO A 12 -12.55 -15.63 28.06
N GLY A 13 -12.21 -16.90 28.25
CA GLY A 13 -11.09 -17.35 29.07
C GLY A 13 -9.71 -17.14 28.43
N LEU A 14 -8.69 -17.08 29.29
CA LEU A 14 -7.28 -16.90 28.97
C LEU A 14 -6.72 -18.08 28.16
N ILE A 15 -6.15 -17.81 26.97
CA ILE A 15 -5.52 -18.82 26.11
C ILE A 15 -4.23 -19.31 26.78
N ARG A 16 -4.16 -20.61 27.09
CA ARG A 16 -2.96 -21.26 27.63
C ARG A 16 -2.05 -21.72 26.48
N GLN A 17 -0.84 -21.20 26.42
CA GLN A 17 0.20 -21.67 25.50
C GLN A 17 0.93 -22.86 26.12
N SER A 18 0.81 -24.04 25.53
CA SER A 18 1.65 -25.20 25.88
C SER A 18 3.03 -25.05 25.25
N ARG A 19 4.07 -25.17 26.08
CA ARG A 19 5.47 -25.13 25.66
C ARG A 19 5.82 -26.48 25.01
N VAL A 20 6.11 -26.46 23.71
CA VAL A 20 6.55 -27.66 22.98
C VAL A 20 8.00 -27.94 23.35
N ILE A 21 8.26 -29.12 23.93
CA ILE A 21 9.61 -29.64 24.17
C ILE A 21 10.00 -30.46 22.94
N PRO A 22 11.19 -30.25 22.32
CA PRO A 22 11.61 -31.06 21.19
C PRO A 22 12.09 -32.43 21.71
N THR A 23 11.38 -33.50 21.35
CA THR A 23 11.85 -34.88 21.58
C THR A 23 12.62 -35.35 20.34
N ILE A 24 13.88 -35.70 20.53
CA ILE A 24 14.73 -36.32 19.51
C ILE A 24 14.38 -37.82 19.48
N PRO A 25 14.12 -38.44 18.30
CA PRO A 25 13.82 -39.86 18.24
C PRO A 25 15.10 -40.71 18.19
N ASP A 26 15.27 -41.61 19.15
CA ASP A 26 16.05 -42.84 18.99
C ASP A 26 15.06 -44.02 18.91
N GLN A 27 15.36 -44.99 18.06
CA GLN A 27 14.44 -46.03 17.61
C GLN A 27 14.31 -47.17 18.63
N SER A 28 13.08 -47.49 19.05
CA SER A 28 12.57 -48.88 19.13
C SER A 28 11.12 -48.97 19.63
N ASP A 29 10.28 -49.56 18.76
CA ASP A 29 9.13 -50.45 18.94
C ASP A 29 8.04 -50.20 20.02
N GLY A 30 6.79 -50.00 19.55
CA GLY A 30 5.61 -50.16 20.41
C GLY A 30 4.24 -49.59 19.98
N ALA A 31 3.76 -49.88 18.75
CA ALA A 31 2.34 -49.89 18.31
C ALA A 31 1.42 -48.64 18.59
N PRO A 32 0.16 -48.66 18.11
CA PRO A 32 -0.29 -48.04 16.86
C PRO A 32 -1.09 -46.75 17.13
N GLN A 33 -1.00 -45.72 16.28
CA GLN A 33 -2.10 -44.74 16.18
C GLN A 33 -1.99 -43.68 15.06
N ILE A 34 -3.16 -43.46 14.46
CA ILE A 34 -3.71 -42.26 13.79
C ILE A 34 -3.22 -41.87 12.40
N ASP A 35 -4.07 -42.24 11.44
CA ASP A 35 -4.26 -41.66 10.12
C ASP A 35 -4.44 -40.13 10.21
N ASN A 36 -3.50 -39.36 9.66
CA ASN A 36 -3.63 -37.91 9.46
C ASN A 36 -2.69 -37.47 8.32
N GLN A 37 -3.07 -37.76 7.07
CA GLN A 37 -2.54 -37.04 5.92
C GLN A 37 -3.50 -35.93 5.50
N GLN A 38 -3.57 -34.87 6.31
CA GLN A 38 -4.02 -33.58 5.80
C GLN A 38 -2.80 -32.87 5.22
N LYS A 39 -2.73 -32.87 3.89
CA LYS A 39 -1.81 -32.07 3.09
C LYS A 39 -2.05 -30.58 3.37
N ASP A 40 -1.30 -30.03 4.32
CA ASP A 40 -1.16 -28.58 4.41
C ASP A 40 -0.31 -28.10 3.24
N THR A 41 -1.03 -27.71 2.21
CA THR A 41 -0.49 -27.00 1.05
C THR A 41 -0.11 -25.62 1.56
N ILE A 42 1.15 -25.44 1.98
CA ILE A 42 1.73 -24.13 2.27
C ILE A 42 1.67 -23.35 0.95
N LYS A 43 0.59 -22.59 0.74
CA LYS A 43 0.53 -21.54 -0.26
C LYS A 43 1.53 -20.49 0.19
N GLN A 44 2.75 -20.61 -0.33
CA GLN A 44 3.68 -19.49 -0.37
C GLN A 44 2.99 -18.39 -1.17
N GLU A 45 2.38 -17.44 -0.46
CA GLU A 45 1.98 -16.17 -1.04
C GLU A 45 3.25 -15.50 -1.53
N ALA A 46 3.58 -15.76 -2.81
CA ALA A 46 4.58 -15.02 -3.52
C ALA A 46 4.18 -13.56 -3.43
N ILE A 47 4.91 -12.78 -2.62
CA ILE A 47 4.86 -11.34 -2.56
C ILE A 47 5.18 -10.86 -3.98
N LYS A 48 4.14 -10.69 -4.80
CA LYS A 48 4.24 -10.11 -6.14
C LYS A 48 4.73 -8.69 -5.92
N ARG A 49 6.04 -8.47 -6.11
CA ARG A 49 6.59 -7.12 -6.17
C ARG A 49 5.73 -6.33 -7.17
N PRO A 50 5.15 -5.19 -6.79
CA PRO A 50 4.28 -4.46 -7.69
C PRO A 50 5.07 -4.10 -8.94
N LYS A 51 4.51 -4.43 -10.11
CA LYS A 51 5.10 -4.06 -11.40
C LYS A 51 5.37 -2.54 -11.37
N LYS A 52 6.64 -2.17 -11.55
CA LYS A 52 7.04 -0.76 -11.65
C LYS A 52 6.40 -0.22 -12.92
N ASN A 53 5.41 0.67 -12.79
CA ASN A 53 4.85 1.35 -13.95
C ASN A 53 5.96 2.22 -14.55
N LEU A 54 6.41 1.87 -15.76
CA LEU A 54 7.50 2.56 -16.46
C LEU A 54 7.22 4.07 -16.63
N ASN A 55 5.95 4.43 -16.70
CA ASN A 55 5.48 5.80 -16.91
C ASN A 55 5.45 6.61 -15.62
N GLN A 56 5.83 6.02 -14.47
CA GLN A 56 5.83 6.70 -13.17
C GLN A 56 7.22 6.55 -12.53
N GLN A 57 8.08 7.54 -12.75
CA GLN A 57 9.41 7.59 -12.13
C GLN A 57 9.37 8.10 -10.69
N SER A 58 8.37 8.93 -10.35
CA SER A 58 8.18 9.50 -9.02
C SER A 58 6.69 9.59 -8.66
N ASN A 59 6.40 9.65 -7.35
CA ASN A 59 5.04 9.79 -6.83
C ASN A 59 5.00 10.98 -5.87
N ILE A 60 4.03 11.87 -6.08
CA ILE A 60 3.79 13.04 -5.23
C ILE A 60 2.51 12.77 -4.43
N LYS A 61 2.64 12.72 -3.09
CA LYS A 61 1.47 12.64 -2.21
C LYS A 61 0.85 14.03 -2.08
N VAL A 62 -0.47 14.09 -2.30
CA VAL A 62 -1.26 15.32 -2.19
C VAL A 62 -2.45 15.11 -1.27
N SER A 63 -3.10 16.21 -0.87
CA SER A 63 -4.35 16.14 -0.11
C SER A 63 -5.46 15.45 -0.92
N LYS A 64 -6.46 14.88 -0.23
CA LYS A 64 -7.62 14.27 -0.90
C LYS A 64 -8.37 15.27 -1.79
N GLU A 65 -8.46 16.52 -1.33
CA GLU A 65 -9.14 17.58 -2.06
C GLU A 65 -8.38 17.94 -3.34
N THR A 66 -7.07 18.15 -3.24
CA THR A 66 -6.21 18.42 -4.41
C THR A 66 -6.29 17.28 -5.42
N LYS A 67 -6.30 16.02 -4.96
CA LYS A 67 -6.47 14.86 -5.84
C LYS A 67 -7.79 14.93 -6.62
N LYS A 68 -8.89 15.25 -5.92
CA LYS A 68 -10.21 15.37 -6.53
C LYS A 68 -10.26 16.49 -7.57
N GLN A 69 -9.65 17.63 -7.28
CA GLN A 69 -9.56 18.74 -8.25
C GLN A 69 -8.77 18.34 -9.50
N ILE A 70 -7.66 17.62 -9.35
CA ILE A 70 -6.89 17.08 -10.48
C ILE A 70 -7.71 16.09 -11.30
N GLU A 71 -8.44 15.18 -10.65
CA GLU A 71 -9.31 14.22 -11.34
C GLU A 71 -10.44 14.91 -12.13
N ILE A 72 -11.06 15.92 -11.52
CA ILE A 72 -12.08 16.75 -12.18
C ILE A 72 -11.47 17.45 -13.41
N LEU A 73 -10.33 18.12 -13.24
CA LEU A 73 -9.64 18.80 -14.34
C LEU A 73 -9.23 17.83 -15.45
N LEU A 74 -8.78 16.62 -15.09
CA LEU A 74 -8.42 15.59 -16.07
C LEU A 74 -9.60 15.25 -16.96
N ASN A 75 -10.80 15.10 -16.38
CA ASN A 75 -12.03 14.80 -17.13
C ASN A 75 -12.46 15.92 -18.08
N PHE A 76 -12.12 17.17 -17.79
CA PHE A 76 -12.39 18.31 -18.66
C PHE A 76 -11.30 18.55 -19.70
N SER A 77 -10.09 18.09 -19.43
CA SER A 77 -8.93 18.25 -20.31
C SER A 77 -8.80 17.10 -21.31
N HIS A 78 -8.00 17.30 -22.35
CA HIS A 78 -7.62 16.22 -23.28
C HIS A 78 -6.42 15.38 -22.80
N HIS A 79 -5.93 15.62 -21.58
CA HIS A 79 -4.78 14.89 -21.06
C HIS A 79 -5.18 13.47 -20.64
N LYS A 80 -4.33 12.50 -20.97
CA LYS A 80 -4.56 11.09 -20.61
C LYS A 80 -4.07 10.80 -19.20
N PHE A 81 -3.02 11.50 -18.78
CA PHE A 81 -2.38 11.30 -17.49
C PHE A 81 -2.26 12.59 -16.69
N ALA A 82 -2.42 12.48 -15.37
CA ALA A 82 -2.36 13.63 -14.47
C ALA A 82 -1.02 14.38 -14.53
N TYR A 83 0.10 13.69 -14.81
CA TYR A 83 1.40 14.37 -14.92
C TYR A 83 1.47 15.30 -16.14
N GLU A 84 0.80 14.96 -17.26
CA GLU A 84 0.75 15.81 -18.45
C GLU A 84 -0.04 17.09 -18.18
N LEU A 85 -1.15 16.96 -17.45
CA LEU A 85 -1.94 18.09 -16.99
C LEU A 85 -1.11 18.99 -16.06
N ILE A 86 -0.41 18.40 -15.09
CA ILE A 86 0.45 19.15 -14.16
C ILE A 86 1.56 19.88 -14.91
N ASP A 87 2.23 19.23 -15.87
CA ASP A 87 3.26 19.86 -16.70
C ASP A 87 2.71 21.06 -17.49
N SER A 88 1.51 20.92 -18.06
CA SER A 88 0.81 22.01 -18.74
C SER A 88 0.50 23.16 -17.79
N MET A 89 -0.04 22.86 -16.60
CA MET A 89 -0.34 23.86 -15.57
C MET A 89 0.92 24.60 -15.09
N ILE A 90 2.05 23.91 -14.95
CA ILE A 90 3.33 24.54 -14.60
C ILE A 90 3.74 25.55 -15.67
N ASN A 91 3.66 25.19 -16.95
CA ASN A 91 4.01 26.11 -18.03
C ASN A 91 3.10 27.34 -18.05
N VAL A 92 1.78 27.14 -17.93
CA VAL A 92 0.81 28.24 -17.86
C VAL A 92 1.08 29.17 -16.68
N TYR A 93 1.40 28.63 -15.51
CA TYR A 93 1.72 29.43 -14.33
C TYR A 93 3.03 30.22 -14.53
N VAL A 94 4.07 29.58 -15.06
CA VAL A 94 5.37 30.22 -15.31
C VAL A 94 5.27 31.34 -16.35
N ASP A 95 4.41 31.17 -17.36
CA ASP A 95 4.31 32.13 -18.44
C ASP A 95 3.36 33.29 -18.15
N ASN A 96 2.33 33.09 -17.31
CA ASN A 96 1.28 34.10 -17.08
C ASN A 96 1.27 34.70 -15.66
N ALA A 97 1.86 34.03 -14.66
CA ALA A 97 1.74 34.44 -13.25
C ALA A 97 3.07 34.76 -12.56
N LEU A 98 4.22 34.36 -13.15
CA LEU A 98 5.53 34.71 -12.62
C LEU A 98 6.02 36.04 -13.20
N GLU A 99 6.62 36.85 -12.34
CA GLU A 99 7.39 38.03 -12.75
C GLU A 99 8.64 37.62 -13.53
N ASP A 100 9.16 38.52 -14.37
CA ASP A 100 10.28 38.23 -15.29
C ASP A 100 11.50 37.63 -14.59
N ASP A 101 11.87 38.17 -13.42
CA ASP A 101 13.00 37.66 -12.63
C ASP A 101 12.74 36.25 -12.09
N GLN A 102 11.52 35.99 -11.60
CA GLN A 102 11.11 34.68 -11.09
C GLN A 102 11.07 33.65 -12.23
N LYS A 103 10.57 34.05 -13.40
CA LYS A 103 10.55 33.24 -14.61
C LYS A 103 11.97 32.88 -15.05
N ARG A 104 12.89 33.85 -15.07
CA ARG A 104 14.31 33.62 -15.40
C ARG A 104 14.99 32.69 -14.40
N ALA A 105 14.75 32.88 -13.10
CA ALA A 105 15.28 32.02 -12.05
C ALA A 105 14.76 30.57 -12.21
N PHE A 106 13.45 30.40 -12.38
CA PHE A 106 12.83 29.09 -12.60
C PHE A 106 13.44 28.36 -13.81
N ARG A 107 13.51 29.03 -14.97
CA ARG A 107 14.07 28.42 -16.20
C ARG A 107 15.54 28.05 -16.03
N THR A 108 16.31 28.81 -15.25
CA THR A 108 17.72 28.52 -14.95
C THR A 108 17.84 27.27 -14.07
N LEU A 109 17.05 27.17 -13.00
CA LEU A 109 17.03 26.00 -12.12
C LEU A 109 16.61 24.72 -12.83
N VAL A 110 15.62 24.80 -13.72
CA VAL A 110 15.17 23.66 -14.53
C VAL A 110 16.26 23.18 -15.51
N LYS A 111 17.04 24.10 -16.10
CA LYS A 111 18.16 23.73 -16.97
C LYS A 111 19.27 23.03 -16.18
N LEU A 112 19.57 23.53 -14.98
CA LEU A 112 20.60 22.95 -14.13
C LEU A 112 20.23 21.53 -13.67
N SER A 113 18.99 21.31 -13.22
CA SER A 113 18.55 20.00 -12.74
C SER A 113 18.64 18.90 -13.81
N ARG A 114 18.36 19.25 -15.08
CA ARG A 114 18.48 18.35 -16.23
C ARG A 114 19.92 18.05 -16.63
N SER A 115 20.88 18.89 -16.27
CA SER A 115 22.30 18.67 -16.55
C SER A 115 22.97 17.75 -15.53
N THR A 116 22.36 17.57 -14.36
CA THR A 116 22.93 16.80 -13.24
C THR A 116 22.34 15.39 -13.09
N SER A 117 21.30 15.06 -13.86
CA SER A 117 20.68 13.73 -13.92
C SER A 117 21.12 12.99 -15.17
#